data_AF-A0AAD9JZA6-F1
#
_entry.id   AF-A0AAD9JZA6-F1
#
_cell.length_a   1.000
_cell.length_b   1.000
_cell.length_c   1.000
_cell.angle_alpha   90.00
_cell.angle_beta   90.00
_cell.angle_gamma   90.00
#
_symmetry.space_group_name_H-M   'P 1'
#
loop_
_entity.id
_entity.type
_entity.pdbx_description
1 polymer ?
#
loop_
_entity_poly.entity_id
_entity_poly.type
_entity_poly.pdbx_seq_one_letter_code
_entity_poly.pdbx_strand_id
1 'polypeptide(L)' 'MNAAGTYVPPLFVFPRKRMIAFLMNGAPGGSIAGVSQRGSGYIDGDLLMRWLQHVITIAGCTLESRHILLLDGHVSH' A
#
# COMPACT_ATOMS: atom_id res chain seq x y z
N MET A 1 8.96 9.59 0.93
CA MET A 1 10.39 9.76 1.26
C MET A 1 10.51 10.98 2.15
N ASN A 2 11.19 10.85 3.29
CA ASN A 2 11.51 11.97 4.16
C ASN A 2 12.96 12.42 3.96
N ALA A 3 13.38 13.46 4.67
CA ALA A 3 14.74 14.00 4.58
C ALA A 3 15.85 13.02 4.99
N ALA A 4 15.52 12.00 5.80
CA ALA A 4 16.44 10.93 6.17
C ALA A 4 16.51 9.81 5.12
N GLY A 5 15.81 9.96 3.98
CA GLY A 5 15.78 8.98 2.90
C GLY A 5 14.85 7.80 3.16
N THR A 6 14.08 7.79 4.25
CA THR A 6 13.15 6.70 4.55
C THR A 6 11.79 6.96 3.90
N TYR A 7 11.14 5.89 3.46
CA TYR A 7 9.82 5.92 2.87
C TYR A 7 9.09 4.62 3.17
N VAL A 8 7.76 4.66 3.15
CA VAL A 8 6.95 3.44 3.14
C VAL A 8 6.97 2.89 1.71
N PRO A 9 7.44 1.64 1.48
CA PRO A 9 7.40 1.03 0.16
C PRO A 9 5.99 1.06 -0.45
N PRO A 10 5.87 1.22 -1.78
CA PRO A 10 4.57 1.34 -2.42
C PRO A 10 3.76 0.04 -2.39
N LEU A 11 2.43 0.19 -2.38
CA LEU A 11 1.49 -0.82 -2.85
C LEU A 11 1.25 -0.60 -4.35
N PHE A 12 1.53 -1.62 -5.17
CA PHE A 12 1.12 -1.63 -6.56
C PHE A 12 -0.25 -2.29 -6.72
N VAL A 13 -1.18 -1.59 -7.39
CA VAL A 13 -2.49 -2.13 -7.76
C VAL A 13 -2.53 -2.31 -9.27
N PHE A 14 -2.71 -3.55 -9.71
CA PHE A 14 -2.72 -3.88 -11.14
C PHE A 14 -4.16 -4.05 -11.66
N PRO A 15 -4.50 -3.55 -12.87
CA PRO A 15 -5.81 -3.75 -13.50
C PRO A 15 -5.97 -5.17 -14.07
N ARG A 16 -6.01 -6.14 -13.16
CA ARG A 16 -6.09 -7.58 -13.47
C ARG A 16 -6.94 -8.27 -12.42
N LYS A 17 -7.49 -9.45 -12.73
CA LYS A 17 -8.19 -10.28 -11.72
C LYS A 17 -7.27 -11.25 -10.97
N ARG A 18 -6.04 -11.44 -11.44
CA ARG A 18 -5.09 -12.41 -10.89
C ARG A 18 -3.69 -11.81 -10.84
N MET A 19 -3.01 -12.04 -9.71
CA MET A 19 -1.60 -11.70 -9.54
C MET A 19 -0.71 -12.72 -10.25
N ILE A 20 0.38 -12.23 -10.85
CA ILE A 20 1.50 -13.04 -11.34
C ILE A 20 2.79 -12.44 -10.81
N ALA A 21 3.77 -13.27 -10.44
CA ALA A 21 4.98 -12.84 -9.77
C ALA A 21 5.80 -11.82 -10.59
N PHE A 22 5.82 -11.99 -11.92
CA PHE A 22 6.57 -11.13 -12.84
C PHE A 22 6.15 -9.64 -12.80
N LEU A 23 4.93 -9.32 -12.35
CA LEU A 23 4.48 -7.92 -12.23
C LEU A 23 5.32 -7.09 -11.25
N MET A 24 6.00 -7.75 -10.32
CA MET A 24 6.85 -7.11 -9.31
C MET A 24 8.33 -7.15 -9.65
N ASN A 25 8.70 -7.57 -10.87
CA ASN A 25 10.09 -7.54 -11.29
C ASN A 25 10.61 -6.10 -11.35
N GLY A 26 11.69 -5.83 -10.60
CA GLY A 26 12.26 -4.49 -10.50
C GLY A 26 11.50 -3.54 -9.56
N ALA A 27 10.48 -4.02 -8.83
CA ALA A 27 9.83 -3.23 -7.81
C ALA A 27 10.82 -2.87 -6.69
N PRO A 28 10.68 -1.70 -6.04
CA PRO A 28 11.48 -1.35 -4.88
C PRO A 28 11.40 -2.42 -3.78
N GLY A 29 12.49 -2.60 -3.04
CA GLY A 29 12.53 -3.55 -1.93
C GLY A 29 11.44 -3.26 -0.89
N GLY A 30 10.75 -4.31 -0.45
CA GLY A 30 9.65 -4.19 0.52
C GLY A 30 8.32 -3.76 -0.07
N SER A 31 8.22 -3.47 -1.38
CA SER A 31 6.95 -3.19 -2.04
C SER A 31 6.00 -4.38 -1.96
N ILE A 32 4.72 -4.08 -1.82
CA ILE A 32 3.64 -5.07 -1.86
C ILE A 32 2.78 -4.87 -3.12
N ALA A 33 2.00 -5.88 -3.48
CA ALA A 33 1.10 -5.78 -4.61
C ALA A 33 -0.22 -6.51 -4.37
N GLY A 34 -1.22 -6.05 -5.11
CA GLY A 34 -2.52 -6.68 -5.15
C GLY A 34 -3.29 -6.35 -6.43
N VAL A 35 -4.41 -7.04 -6.56
CA VAL A 35 -5.39 -6.84 -7.61
C VAL A 35 -6.72 -6.59 -6.94
N SER A 36 -7.48 -5.63 -7.45
CA SER A 36 -8.83 -5.43 -6.95
C SER A 36 -9.74 -6.57 -7.39
N GLN A 37 -10.78 -6.85 -6.60
CA GLN A 37 -11.71 -7.95 -6.90
C GLN A 37 -12.34 -7.80 -8.30
N ARG A 38 -12.60 -6.56 -8.73
CA ARG A 38 -13.17 -6.24 -10.05
C ARG A 38 -12.12 -6.19 -11.16
N GLY A 39 -10.83 -6.26 -10.83
CA GLY A 39 -9.72 -6.11 -11.76
C GLY A 39 -9.62 -4.74 -12.40
N SER A 40 -10.15 -3.70 -11.73
CA SER A 40 -10.21 -2.33 -12.23
C SER A 40 -8.86 -1.61 -12.19
N GLY A 41 -7.93 -2.07 -11.34
CA GLY A 41 -6.67 -1.37 -11.07
C GLY A 41 -6.81 -0.23 -10.05
N TYR A 42 -8.02 0.05 -9.60
CA TYR A 42 -8.25 0.92 -8.44
C TYR A 42 -8.15 0.14 -7.15
N ILE A 43 -7.80 0.84 -6.07
CA ILE A 43 -7.81 0.28 -4.72
C ILE A 43 -9.25 -0.06 -4.31
N ASP A 44 -9.42 -1.14 -3.56
CA ASP A 44 -10.65 -1.48 -2.86
C ASP A 44 -10.38 -1.59 -1.35
N GLY A 45 -11.43 -1.81 -0.55
CA GLY A 45 -11.31 -1.86 0.92
C GLY A 45 -10.31 -2.91 1.41
N ASP A 46 -10.25 -4.08 0.76
CA ASP A 46 -9.32 -5.15 1.13
C ASP A 46 -7.86 -4.71 0.90
N LEU A 47 -7.60 -4.09 -0.25
CA LEU A 47 -6.28 -3.55 -0.58
C LEU A 47 -5.90 -2.37 0.31
N LEU A 48 -6.86 -1.51 0.67
CA LEU A 48 -6.64 -0.40 1.59
C LEU A 48 -6.24 -0.91 2.98
N MET A 49 -6.96 -1.88 3.53
CA MET A 49 -6.62 -2.49 4.82
C MET A 49 -5.24 -3.13 4.80
N ARG A 50 -4.90 -3.82 3.70
CA ARG A 50 -3.58 -4.43 3.52
C ARG A 50 -2.46 -3.39 3.43
N TRP A 51 -2.72 -2.25 2.80
CA TRP A 51 -1.80 -1.12 2.76
C TRP A 51 -1.64 -0.46 4.13
N LEU A 52 -2.72 -0.26 4.88
CA LEU A 52 -2.67 0.30 6.24
C LEU A 52 -1.81 -0.56 7.17
N GLN A 53 -1.98 -1.89 7.12
CA GLN A 53 -1.14 -2.80 7.89
C GLN A 53 0.35 -2.68 7.50
N HIS A 54 0.64 -2.53 6.21
CA HIS A 54 1.99 -2.31 5.72
C HIS A 54 2.59 -1.00 6.24
N VAL A 55 1.83 0.10 6.19
CA VAL A 55 2.25 1.41 6.74
C VAL A 55 2.54 1.30 8.23
N ILE A 56 1.65 0.68 9.01
CA ILE A 56 1.81 0.50 10.46
C ILE A 56 3.11 -0.26 10.76
N THR A 57 3.38 -1.35 10.04
CA THR A 57 4.59 -2.15 10.24
C THR A 57 5.86 -1.39 9.86
N ILE A 58 5.87 -0.65 8.76
CA ILE A 58 7.07 0.06 8.28
C ILE A 58 7.34 1.34 9.08
N ALA A 59 6.29 2.09 9.44
CA ALA A 59 6.42 3.31 10.23
C ALA A 59 6.64 3.02 11.72
N GLY A 60 6.42 1.78 12.18
CA GLY A 60 6.57 1.40 13.58
C GLY A 60 5.52 2.08 14.46
N CYS A 61 4.27 2.17 13.97
CA CYS A 61 3.19 2.79 14.73
C CYS A 61 2.88 1.97 15.99
N THR A 62 2.96 2.60 17.16
CA THR A 62 2.58 2.00 18.46
C THR A 62 1.68 2.97 19.24
N LEU A 63 1.24 2.58 20.44
CA LEU A 63 0.46 3.46 21.32
C LEU A 63 1.29 4.66 21.82
N GLU A 64 2.60 4.49 21.88
CA GLU A 64 3.63 5.40 22.36
C GLU A 64 4.20 6.24 21.21
N SER A 65 4.19 5.70 19.98
CA SER A 65 4.60 6.36 18.75
C SER A 65 3.42 6.47 17.78
N ARG A 66 2.52 7.42 18.08
CA ARG A 66 1.30 7.66 17.30
C ARG A 66 1.60 8.45 16.04
N HIS A 67 1.00 8.00 14.94
CA HIS A 67 1.14 8.61 13.62
C HIS A 67 -0.22 9.10 13.14
N ILE A 68 -0.23 10.19 12.37
CA ILE A 68 -1.45 10.77 11.80
C ILE A 68 -1.49 10.38 10.32
N LEU A 69 -2.58 9.74 9.90
CA LEU A 69 -2.88 9.49 8.50
C LEU A 69 -3.89 10.54 8.02
N LEU A 70 -3.49 11.34 7.04
CA LEU A 70 -4.35 12.33 6.40
C LEU A 70 -4.82 11.77 5.06
N LEU A 71 -6.13 11.69 4.87
CA LEU A 71 -6.78 11.18 3.66
C LEU A 71 -7.64 12.28 3.05
N ASP A 72 -7.69 12.33 1.73
CA ASP A 72 -8.38 13.37 0.95
C ASP A 72 -9.88 13.10 0.71
N GLY A 73 -10.46 12.11 1.40
CA GLY A 73 -11.92 11.88 1.40
C GLY A 73 -12.51 11.38 0.08
N HIS A 74 -11.68 10.91 -0.85
CA HIS A 74 -12.15 10.21 -2.06
C HIS A 74 -12.93 8.93 -1.71
N VAL A 75 -13.95 8.60 -2.51
CA VAL A 75 -14.93 7.49 -2.31
C VAL A 75 -14.31 6.10 -2.12
N SER A 76 -13.02 5.93 -2.40
CA SER A 76 -12.28 4.67 -2.21
C SER A 76 -11.67 4.50 -0.81
N HIS A 77 -11.81 5.49 0.10
CA HIS A 77 -11.46 5.37 1.52
C HIS A 77 -12.60 4.77 2.34
#